data_AF-A0A6L7TIS0-F1
#
_entry.id   AF-A0A6L7TIS0-F1
#
_cell.length_a   1.000
_cell.length_b   1.000
_cell.length_c   1.000
_cell.angle_alpha   90.00
_cell.angle_beta   90.00
_cell.angle_gamma   90.00
#
_symmetry.space_group_name_H-M   'P 1'
#
loop_
_entity.id
_entity.type
_entity.pdbx_description
1 polymer ?
#
loop_
_entity_poly.entity_id
_entity_poly.type
_entity_poly.pdbx_seq_one_letter_code
_entity_poly.pdbx_strand_id
1 'polypeptide(L)'
;MRPAGCEAEMLRALAEMPFIDRTDLAAVTGWSRGAVHGAVAGLDKDGLCDAVPHATGLFPAAERFHLTAAGLARLAGDEGMSLDGLLRARPVSARWRNILLERLDALAVIYRLAAVLSGVAYPIRLRWYRASPLDAAVTLPDGRTVGVVRRGQTADRSPFANRLWKLRQGPLPGAVLVLMPDAVLFRHSRRMLDGFPVPVFLAVESDVASAKPDDSVWTPQAVSAAVGLRQALERLEPGGELPVDAEPQRAALPEDLSAAGPGWHVPDCLLPAVLRPAEKRAIDLIGDWPWIALGDLGGMMGVSPQRVSQVVAPLEALKLAVRPEGSNGRLALTDRALTMLARRDRTSVSMARGRWSAAPLFPTAPFHWTNVSGRQSRQLLRNLEHTAAVHAFLSAMTTQASLLEWQVEQLDPPRRASRYFRHREGMRAVSPDAFGVLKKGDTTWPFFLEWERRAVRPSTMSARLAPYLRYYSSHRPTDDHGTRPGVLVVLDDDIAQTHFLRLAREEMQAQGVNVPLWVSHRAAVEKLGPLGRAWRTPADPESPQSLLP
;
A
#
# COMPACT_ATOMS: atom_id res chain seq x y z
N MET A 1 35.79 20.78 -22.82
CA MET A 1 35.17 19.71 -23.65
C MET A 1 34.82 18.55 -22.74
N ARG A 2 33.57 18.09 -22.72
CA ARG A 2 33.21 16.83 -22.06
C ARG A 2 33.60 15.67 -22.98
N PRO A 3 34.06 14.51 -22.46
CA PRO A 3 34.30 13.34 -23.30
C PRO A 3 32.98 12.94 -23.96
N ALA A 4 32.97 12.77 -25.28
CA ALA A 4 31.76 12.39 -26.04
C ALA A 4 31.12 11.08 -25.54
N GLY A 5 31.90 10.20 -24.88
CA GLY A 5 31.38 8.94 -24.31
C GLY A 5 30.44 9.12 -23.12
N CYS A 6 30.60 10.20 -22.34
CA CYS A 6 29.77 10.41 -21.14
C CYS A 6 28.29 10.62 -21.49
N GLU A 7 28.00 11.38 -22.54
CA GLU A 7 26.63 11.68 -22.93
C GLU A 7 25.87 10.42 -23.40
N ALA A 8 26.50 9.61 -24.25
CA ALA A 8 25.93 8.36 -24.74
C ALA A 8 25.67 7.35 -23.61
N GLU A 9 26.57 7.27 -22.62
CA GLU A 9 26.37 6.45 -21.43
C GLU A 9 25.18 6.92 -20.58
N MET A 10 25.00 8.23 -20.42
CA MET A 10 23.87 8.80 -19.69
C MET A 10 22.53 8.55 -20.40
N LEU A 11 22.50 8.71 -21.73
CA LEU A 11 21.33 8.37 -22.54
C LEU A 11 20.97 6.88 -22.37
N ARG A 12 21.96 5.99 -22.45
CA ARG A 12 21.76 4.55 -22.22
C ARG A 12 21.17 4.26 -20.84
N ALA A 13 21.74 4.86 -19.79
CA ALA A 13 21.27 4.67 -18.42
C ALA A 13 19.81 5.13 -18.23
N LEU A 14 19.44 6.29 -18.78
CA LEU A 14 18.05 6.79 -18.74
C LEU A 14 17.08 5.95 -19.57
N ALA A 15 17.55 5.30 -20.65
CA ALA A 15 16.72 4.38 -21.43
C ALA A 15 16.48 3.04 -20.72
N GLU A 16 17.47 2.55 -19.96
CA GLU A 16 17.35 1.32 -19.17
C GLU A 16 16.55 1.54 -17.89
N MET A 17 16.65 2.73 -17.30
CA MET A 17 15.98 3.11 -16.06
C MET A 17 15.19 4.43 -16.18
N PRO A 18 14.11 4.47 -16.99
CA PRO A 18 13.29 5.67 -17.14
C PRO A 18 12.66 6.10 -15.81
N PHE A 19 12.59 7.41 -15.56
CA PHE A 19 12.08 8.05 -14.34
C PHE A 19 12.91 7.81 -13.07
N ILE A 20 14.19 7.48 -13.23
CA ILE A 20 15.14 7.51 -12.13
C ILE A 20 15.47 8.97 -11.75
N ASP A 21 15.69 9.25 -10.47
CA ASP A 21 16.16 10.56 -10.03
C ASP A 21 17.69 10.63 -10.06
N ARG A 22 18.25 11.84 -10.01
CA ARG A 22 19.71 12.06 -10.11
C ARG A 22 20.52 11.37 -9.00
N THR A 23 19.94 11.20 -7.80
CA THR A 23 20.65 10.61 -6.66
C THR A 23 20.79 9.11 -6.84
N ASP A 24 19.69 8.44 -7.14
CA ASP A 24 19.70 7.00 -7.40
C ASP A 24 20.47 6.69 -8.70
N LEU A 25 20.38 7.55 -9.72
CA LEU A 25 21.13 7.43 -10.97
C LEU A 25 22.65 7.43 -10.76
N ALA A 26 23.16 8.32 -9.91
CA ALA A 26 24.57 8.36 -9.55
C ALA A 26 25.03 7.06 -8.87
N ALA A 27 24.21 6.50 -7.98
CA ALA A 27 24.53 5.25 -7.31
C ALA A 27 24.57 4.05 -8.28
N VAL A 28 23.59 3.93 -9.18
CA VAL A 28 23.50 2.78 -10.10
C VAL A 28 24.48 2.85 -11.28
N THR A 29 24.95 4.05 -11.65
CA THR A 29 25.96 4.25 -12.70
C THR A 29 27.40 4.30 -12.17
N GLY A 30 27.58 4.37 -10.85
CA GLY A 30 28.90 4.58 -10.23
C GLY A 30 29.49 5.98 -10.48
N TRP A 31 28.75 6.89 -11.12
CA TRP A 31 29.20 8.24 -11.39
C TRP A 31 29.12 9.12 -10.14
N SER A 32 29.98 10.14 -10.08
CA SER A 32 29.84 11.16 -9.03
C SER A 32 28.53 11.93 -9.23
N ARG A 33 27.94 12.39 -8.11
CA ARG A 33 26.71 13.21 -8.16
C ARG A 33 26.88 14.43 -9.06
N GLY A 34 28.03 15.12 -8.98
CA GLY A 34 28.33 16.27 -9.84
C GLY A 34 28.36 15.93 -11.33
N ALA A 35 28.92 14.77 -11.70
CA ALA A 35 28.95 14.31 -13.09
C ALA A 35 27.54 14.00 -13.61
N VAL A 36 26.71 13.29 -12.83
CA VAL A 36 25.31 13.01 -13.20
C VAL A 36 24.51 14.29 -13.35
N HIS A 37 24.59 15.21 -12.38
CA HIS A 37 23.91 16.51 -12.46
C HIS A 37 24.33 17.29 -13.71
N GLY A 38 25.63 17.39 -13.97
CA GLY A 38 26.15 18.08 -15.15
C GLY A 38 25.70 17.44 -16.46
N ALA A 39 25.70 16.10 -16.55
CA ALA A 39 25.29 15.36 -17.72
C ALA A 39 23.79 15.48 -17.99
N VAL A 40 22.94 15.23 -16.99
CA VAL A 40 21.48 15.37 -17.11
C VAL A 40 21.09 16.80 -17.46
N ALA A 41 21.70 17.82 -16.85
CA ALA A 41 21.44 19.21 -17.21
C ALA A 41 21.86 19.57 -18.65
N GLY A 42 22.90 18.89 -19.19
CA GLY A 42 23.26 19.01 -20.59
C GLY A 42 22.19 18.41 -21.51
N LEU A 43 21.79 17.17 -21.22
CA LEU A 43 20.73 16.48 -21.98
C LEU A 43 19.40 17.23 -21.96
N ASP A 44 19.02 17.80 -20.82
CA ASP A 44 17.82 18.62 -20.65
C ASP A 44 17.89 19.90 -21.49
N LYS A 45 19.02 20.62 -21.41
CA LYS A 45 19.27 21.81 -22.23
C LYS A 45 19.19 21.52 -23.74
N ASP A 46 19.64 20.35 -24.16
CA ASP A 46 19.64 19.92 -25.55
C ASP A 46 18.30 19.27 -25.97
N GLY A 47 17.31 19.21 -25.07
CA GLY A 47 15.98 18.63 -25.33
C GLY A 47 15.98 17.11 -25.51
N LEU A 48 17.02 16.42 -25.04
CA LEU A 48 17.20 14.98 -25.15
C LEU A 48 16.59 14.21 -23.98
N CYS A 49 16.44 14.84 -22.82
CA CYS A 49 15.65 14.32 -21.71
C CYS A 49 14.66 15.37 -21.20
N ASP A 50 13.67 14.91 -20.43
CA ASP A 50 12.71 15.73 -19.71
C ASP A 50 12.47 15.09 -18.34
N ALA A 51 11.76 15.78 -17.44
CA ALA A 51 11.49 15.31 -16.10
C ALA A 51 10.03 15.47 -15.69
N VAL A 52 9.57 14.53 -14.85
CA VAL A 52 8.29 14.68 -14.14
C VAL A 52 8.55 14.91 -12.66
N PRO A 53 7.78 15.78 -11.99
CA PRO A 53 7.85 15.91 -10.55
C PRO A 53 7.31 14.64 -9.89
N HIS A 54 7.92 14.25 -8.77
CA HIS A 54 7.45 13.13 -7.96
C HIS A 54 7.72 13.36 -6.49
N ALA A 55 6.74 13.07 -5.65
CA ALA A 55 6.88 13.06 -4.20
C ALA A 55 5.92 12.03 -3.60
N THR A 56 6.30 11.43 -2.48
CA THR A 56 5.44 10.51 -1.71
C THR A 56 5.63 10.75 -0.21
N GLY A 57 4.95 9.96 0.63
CA GLY A 57 5.28 9.91 2.06
C GLY A 57 6.65 9.29 2.35
N LEU A 58 7.20 8.49 1.43
CA LEU A 58 8.48 7.80 1.57
C LEU A 58 9.66 8.56 0.96
N PHE A 59 9.39 9.37 -0.07
CA PHE A 59 10.41 10.08 -0.84
C PHE A 59 10.14 11.58 -0.84
N PRO A 60 11.17 12.41 -0.61
CA PRO A 60 11.04 13.85 -0.78
C PRO A 60 10.71 14.20 -2.24
N ALA A 61 10.31 15.45 -2.47
CA ALA A 61 10.08 15.93 -3.81
C ALA A 61 11.37 15.86 -4.66
N ALA A 62 11.28 15.23 -5.83
CA ALA A 62 12.37 15.05 -6.76
C ALA A 62 11.88 15.12 -8.21
N GLU A 63 12.81 15.44 -9.11
CA GLU A 63 12.63 15.32 -10.56
C GLU A 63 13.02 13.91 -11.00
N ARG A 64 12.18 13.29 -11.83
CA ARG A 64 12.40 11.94 -12.37
C ARG A 64 12.54 12.00 -13.88
N PHE A 65 13.71 11.62 -14.38
CA PHE A 65 14.15 11.90 -15.74
C PHE A 65 13.79 10.78 -16.71
N HIS A 66 13.35 11.13 -17.91
CA HIS A 66 13.16 10.20 -19.02
C HIS A 66 13.68 10.80 -20.32
N LEU A 67 13.94 9.95 -21.32
CA LEU A 67 14.33 10.43 -22.64
C LEU A 67 13.13 10.99 -23.40
N THR A 68 13.37 12.05 -24.19
CA THR A 68 12.43 12.56 -25.18
C THR A 68 12.49 11.75 -26.46
N ALA A 69 11.60 12.03 -27.42
CA ALA A 69 11.68 11.50 -28.78
C ALA A 69 13.06 11.74 -29.41
N ALA A 70 13.62 12.95 -29.23
CA ALA A 70 14.93 13.33 -29.75
C ALA A 70 16.06 12.55 -29.06
N GLY A 71 16.02 12.41 -27.73
CA GLY A 71 16.98 11.61 -26.98
C GLY A 71 16.99 10.14 -27.38
N LEU A 72 15.81 9.56 -27.64
CA LEU A 72 15.68 8.18 -28.12
C LEU A 72 16.23 8.00 -29.54
N ALA A 73 15.94 8.93 -30.45
CA ALA A 73 16.49 8.90 -31.80
C ALA A 73 18.02 9.04 -31.78
N ARG A 74 18.55 9.92 -30.93
CA ARG A 74 20.00 10.09 -30.74
C ARG A 74 20.65 8.81 -30.23
N LEU A 75 20.12 8.22 -29.16
CA LEU A 75 20.62 6.98 -28.58
C LEU A 75 20.59 5.82 -29.58
N ALA A 76 19.53 5.71 -30.37
CA ALA A 76 19.44 4.69 -31.42
C ALA A 76 20.57 4.85 -32.46
N GLY A 77 20.84 6.08 -32.88
CA GLY A 77 21.97 6.40 -33.78
C GLY A 77 23.32 6.07 -33.17
N ASP A 78 23.55 6.46 -31.90
CA ASP A 78 24.81 6.20 -31.19
C ASP A 78 25.08 4.70 -30.98
N GLU A 79 24.04 3.86 -30.91
CA GLU A 79 24.15 2.40 -30.76
C GLU A 79 24.05 1.63 -32.09
N GLY A 80 23.90 2.32 -33.22
CA GLY A 80 23.72 1.68 -34.53
C GLY A 80 22.46 0.82 -34.64
N MET A 81 21.43 1.12 -33.83
CA MET A 81 20.16 0.41 -33.83
C MET A 81 19.06 1.21 -34.52
N SER A 82 18.05 0.53 -35.06
CA SER A 82 16.83 1.22 -35.48
C SER A 82 16.06 1.73 -34.26
N LEU A 83 15.34 2.85 -34.42
CA LEU A 83 14.51 3.40 -33.34
C LEU A 83 13.45 2.39 -32.88
N ASP A 84 12.79 1.66 -33.79
CA ASP A 84 11.83 0.60 -33.43
C ASP A 84 12.50 -0.51 -32.62
N GLY A 85 13.72 -0.93 -33.00
CA GLY A 85 14.51 -1.92 -32.25
C GLY A 85 14.79 -1.45 -30.82
N LEU A 86 15.20 -0.20 -30.64
CA LEU A 86 15.41 0.41 -29.32
C LEU A 86 14.11 0.40 -28.49
N LEU A 87 12.97 0.81 -29.07
CA LEU A 87 11.69 0.90 -28.37
C LEU A 87 11.15 -0.48 -27.95
N ARG A 88 11.51 -1.57 -28.65
CA ARG A 88 11.15 -2.94 -28.29
C ARG A 88 12.09 -3.55 -27.26
N ALA A 89 13.38 -3.24 -27.36
CA ALA A 89 14.42 -3.79 -26.48
C ALA A 89 14.43 -3.14 -25.09
N ARG A 90 14.02 -1.87 -24.98
CA ARG A 90 14.09 -1.09 -23.73
C ARG A 90 12.71 -0.61 -23.24
N PRO A 91 12.56 -0.30 -21.94
CA PRO A 91 11.31 0.16 -21.35
C PRO A 91 10.95 1.62 -21.70
N VAL A 92 11.17 2.05 -22.94
CA VAL A 92 11.05 3.46 -23.39
C VAL A 92 9.93 3.72 -24.40
N SER A 93 9.29 2.68 -24.94
CA SER A 93 8.10 2.86 -25.78
C SER A 93 6.98 3.62 -25.03
N ALA A 94 6.07 4.26 -25.77
CA ALA A 94 4.91 4.96 -25.21
C ALA A 94 4.11 4.09 -24.22
N ARG A 95 3.90 2.81 -24.56
CA ARG A 95 3.22 1.85 -23.68
C ARG A 95 3.99 1.58 -22.39
N TRP A 96 5.30 1.35 -22.49
CA TRP A 96 6.15 1.14 -21.32
C TRP A 96 6.16 2.36 -20.41
N ARG A 97 6.31 3.54 -21.00
CA ARG A 97 6.29 4.80 -20.29
C ARG A 97 5.00 4.99 -19.50
N ASN A 98 3.84 4.73 -20.11
CA ASN A 98 2.55 4.81 -19.42
C ASN A 98 2.48 3.83 -18.24
N ILE A 99 2.93 2.58 -18.42
CA ILE A 99 2.95 1.58 -17.34
C ILE A 99 3.86 2.02 -16.19
N LEU A 100 5.03 2.57 -16.48
CA LEU A 100 5.98 3.04 -15.46
C LEU A 100 5.45 4.26 -14.72
N LEU A 101 4.85 5.23 -15.42
CA LEU A 101 4.22 6.40 -14.82
C LEU A 101 3.03 6.04 -13.92
N GLU A 102 2.19 5.09 -14.35
CA GLU A 102 1.09 4.55 -13.53
C GLU A 102 1.59 3.88 -12.24
N ARG A 103 2.87 3.49 -12.21
CA ARG A 103 3.54 2.79 -11.10
C ARG A 103 4.66 3.62 -10.51
N LEU A 104 4.67 4.94 -10.70
CA LEU A 104 5.81 5.81 -10.35
C LEU A 104 6.21 5.71 -8.87
N ASP A 105 5.25 5.52 -7.96
CA ASP A 105 5.53 5.33 -6.53
C ASP A 105 6.27 4.01 -6.26
N ALA A 106 5.85 2.91 -6.89
CA ALA A 106 6.53 1.62 -6.80
C ALA A 106 7.90 1.65 -7.48
N LEU A 107 7.99 2.35 -8.61
CA LEU A 107 9.20 2.57 -9.38
C LEU A 107 10.29 3.24 -8.55
N ALA A 108 9.92 4.30 -7.80
CA ALA A 108 10.81 4.99 -6.88
C ALA A 108 11.42 4.06 -5.81
N VAL A 109 10.60 3.21 -5.19
CA VAL A 109 11.08 2.23 -4.19
C VAL A 109 12.07 1.24 -4.82
N ILE A 110 11.79 0.75 -6.03
CA ILE A 110 12.65 -0.23 -6.71
C ILE A 110 13.96 0.42 -7.20
N TYR A 111 13.94 1.68 -7.64
CA TYR A 111 15.19 2.38 -7.96
C TYR A 111 16.03 2.67 -6.73
N ARG A 112 15.39 3.03 -5.61
CA ARG A 112 16.10 3.17 -4.35
C ARG A 112 16.74 1.86 -3.91
N LEU A 113 16.02 0.75 -4.03
CA LEU A 113 16.56 -0.60 -3.82
C LEU A 113 17.76 -0.89 -4.73
N ALA A 114 17.67 -0.58 -6.03
CA ALA A 114 18.75 -0.77 -6.98
C ALA A 114 19.98 0.09 -6.64
N ALA A 115 19.78 1.33 -6.18
CA ALA A 115 20.85 2.20 -5.71
C ALA A 115 21.56 1.63 -4.47
N VAL A 116 20.81 1.10 -3.50
CA VAL A 116 21.37 0.44 -2.31
C VAL A 116 22.13 -0.84 -2.71
N LEU A 117 21.58 -1.64 -3.62
CA LEU A 117 22.24 -2.83 -4.18
C LEU A 117 23.57 -2.51 -4.87
N SER A 118 23.61 -1.40 -5.63
CA SER A 118 24.80 -0.94 -6.34
C SER A 118 25.96 -0.58 -5.40
N GLY A 119 25.66 -0.21 -4.15
CA GLY A 119 26.69 0.02 -3.12
C GLY A 119 27.38 -1.26 -2.62
N VAL A 120 26.78 -2.44 -2.84
CA VAL A 120 27.33 -3.74 -2.42
C VAL A 120 27.85 -4.56 -3.59
N ALA A 121 27.20 -4.46 -4.76
CA ALA A 121 27.53 -5.18 -5.97
C ALA A 121 27.41 -4.23 -7.17
N TYR A 122 28.48 -4.07 -7.94
CA TYR A 122 28.50 -3.18 -9.11
C TYR A 122 29.32 -3.79 -10.26
N PRO A 123 28.88 -3.69 -11.53
CA PRO A 123 27.62 -3.10 -12.00
C PRO A 123 26.42 -4.03 -11.84
N ILE A 124 25.24 -3.48 -11.53
CA ILE A 124 23.98 -4.24 -11.59
C ILE A 124 23.26 -4.00 -12.93
N ARG A 125 22.37 -4.92 -13.30
CA ARG A 125 21.43 -4.72 -14.40
C ARG A 125 20.00 -4.86 -13.90
N LEU A 126 19.18 -3.84 -14.13
CA LEU A 126 17.77 -3.83 -13.75
C LEU A 126 16.89 -4.13 -14.98
N ARG A 127 15.95 -5.06 -14.84
CA ARG A 127 14.98 -5.42 -15.87
C ARG A 127 13.56 -5.22 -15.35
N TRP A 128 12.72 -4.54 -16.12
CA TRP A 128 11.30 -4.33 -15.81
C TRP A 128 10.40 -5.40 -16.43
N TYR A 129 9.23 -5.63 -15.81
CA TYR A 129 8.20 -6.51 -16.36
C TYR A 129 6.81 -5.87 -16.47
N ARG A 130 6.16 -6.04 -17.62
CA ARG A 130 4.81 -5.56 -17.90
C ARG A 130 3.76 -6.51 -17.35
N ALA A 131 3.91 -7.79 -17.68
CA ALA A 131 2.89 -8.82 -17.48
C ALA A 131 3.35 -9.95 -16.55
N SER A 132 4.66 -10.12 -16.34
CA SER A 132 5.20 -11.09 -15.39
C SER A 132 4.61 -10.92 -13.97
N PRO A 133 4.55 -12.01 -13.18
CA PRO A 133 4.38 -11.93 -11.74
C PRO A 133 5.48 -11.15 -11.02
N LEU A 134 6.62 -10.84 -11.65
CA LEU A 134 7.63 -9.94 -11.12
C LEU A 134 7.32 -8.46 -11.45
N ASP A 135 7.79 -7.55 -10.61
CA ASP A 135 7.83 -6.11 -10.91
C ASP A 135 9.07 -5.78 -11.72
N ALA A 136 10.20 -6.19 -11.16
CA ALA A 136 11.51 -6.06 -11.76
C ALA A 136 12.38 -7.27 -11.40
N ALA A 137 13.56 -7.35 -12.01
CA ALA A 137 14.63 -8.23 -11.56
C ALA A 137 15.95 -7.48 -11.62
N VAL A 138 16.83 -7.76 -10.66
CA VAL A 138 18.20 -7.26 -10.61
C VAL A 138 19.14 -8.42 -10.90
N THR A 139 20.06 -8.23 -11.84
CA THR A 139 21.17 -9.16 -12.10
C THR A 139 22.44 -8.55 -11.53
N LEU A 140 23.15 -9.31 -10.71
CA LEU A 140 24.42 -8.94 -10.08
C LEU A 140 25.60 -9.16 -11.06
N PRO A 141 26.80 -8.61 -10.78
CA PRO A 141 27.97 -8.77 -11.64
C PRO A 141 28.37 -10.23 -11.89
N ASP A 142 28.13 -11.10 -10.91
CA ASP A 142 28.44 -12.54 -10.95
C ASP A 142 27.31 -13.39 -11.58
N GLY A 143 26.28 -12.76 -12.15
CA GLY A 143 25.18 -13.43 -12.83
C GLY A 143 24.06 -13.92 -11.90
N ARG A 144 24.19 -13.77 -10.57
CA ARG A 144 23.07 -14.05 -9.64
C ARG A 144 21.92 -13.08 -9.87
N THR A 145 20.70 -13.55 -9.64
CA THR A 145 19.48 -12.78 -9.92
C THR A 145 18.57 -12.66 -8.70
N VAL A 146 18.00 -11.47 -8.51
CA VAL A 146 16.98 -11.18 -7.50
C VAL A 146 15.73 -10.67 -8.20
N GLY A 147 14.64 -11.43 -8.16
CA GLY A 147 13.33 -10.97 -8.62
C GLY A 147 12.66 -10.13 -7.54
N VAL A 148 12.06 -9.01 -7.93
CA VAL A 148 11.36 -8.11 -7.01
C VAL A 148 9.86 -8.23 -7.23
N VAL A 149 9.11 -8.45 -6.15
CA VAL A 149 7.65 -8.49 -6.14
C VAL A 149 7.15 -7.49 -5.10
N ARG A 150 6.40 -6.50 -5.54
CA ARG A 150 5.73 -5.54 -4.65
C ARG A 150 4.30 -5.96 -4.36
N ARG A 151 3.88 -5.83 -3.11
CA ARG A 151 2.47 -5.82 -2.73
C ARG A 151 1.98 -4.38 -2.61
N GLY A 152 1.04 -3.97 -3.45
CA GLY A 152 0.45 -2.64 -3.30
C GLY A 152 -0.46 -2.50 -2.08
N GLN A 153 -0.64 -1.27 -1.60
CA GLN A 153 -1.38 -0.96 -0.36
C GLN A 153 -2.87 -1.30 -0.44
N THR A 154 -3.48 -1.07 -1.61
CA THR A 154 -4.89 -1.39 -1.87
C THR A 154 -5.07 -2.82 -2.40
N ALA A 155 -3.98 -3.58 -2.54
CA ALA A 155 -4.05 -4.94 -3.05
C ALA A 155 -4.64 -5.90 -2.00
N ASP A 156 -5.82 -6.39 -2.32
CA ASP A 156 -6.43 -7.49 -1.58
C ASP A 156 -5.51 -8.71 -1.55
N ARG A 157 -5.72 -9.56 -0.54
CA ARG A 157 -4.95 -10.79 -0.35
C ARG A 157 -4.98 -11.72 -1.57
N SER A 158 -6.14 -11.91 -2.21
CA SER A 158 -6.30 -12.92 -3.27
C SER A 158 -5.54 -12.61 -4.56
N PRO A 159 -5.59 -11.39 -5.15
CA PRO A 159 -4.77 -11.05 -6.31
C PRO A 159 -3.27 -11.24 -6.06
N PHE A 160 -2.79 -10.83 -4.87
CA PHE A 160 -1.40 -11.00 -4.48
C PHE A 160 -1.02 -12.48 -4.32
N ALA A 161 -1.87 -13.29 -3.65
CA ALA A 161 -1.69 -14.73 -3.54
C ALA A 161 -1.61 -15.40 -4.91
N ASN A 162 -2.52 -15.05 -5.83
CA ASN A 162 -2.52 -15.58 -7.19
C ASN A 162 -1.26 -15.20 -7.97
N ARG A 163 -0.75 -13.99 -7.76
CA ARG A 163 0.52 -13.52 -8.35
C ARG A 163 1.70 -14.35 -7.85
N LEU A 164 1.81 -14.56 -6.53
CA LEU A 164 2.84 -15.42 -5.94
C LEU A 164 2.71 -16.87 -6.40
N TRP A 165 1.49 -17.39 -6.50
CA TRP A 165 1.25 -18.73 -7.03
C TRP A 165 1.72 -18.86 -8.49
N LYS A 166 1.40 -17.90 -9.36
CA LYS A 166 1.90 -17.88 -10.75
C LYS A 166 3.42 -17.81 -10.80
N LEU A 167 4.05 -17.04 -9.92
CA LEU A 167 5.51 -16.97 -9.83
C LEU A 167 6.11 -18.34 -9.49
N ARG A 168 5.51 -19.08 -8.53
CA ARG A 168 5.95 -20.44 -8.16
C ARG A 168 5.87 -21.46 -9.29
N GLN A 169 5.00 -21.24 -10.28
CA GLN A 169 4.79 -22.14 -11.42
C GLN A 169 5.63 -21.76 -12.64
N GLY A 170 6.31 -20.61 -12.62
CA GLY A 170 7.07 -20.09 -13.76
C GLY A 170 8.58 -20.12 -13.54
N PRO A 171 9.34 -19.50 -14.45
CA PRO A 171 10.77 -19.27 -14.28
C PRO A 171 11.06 -18.48 -12.99
N LEU A 172 12.04 -18.95 -12.22
CA LEU A 172 12.39 -18.38 -10.93
C LEU A 172 13.80 -17.77 -10.95
N PRO A 173 13.95 -16.55 -10.40
CA PRO A 173 15.27 -15.98 -10.12
C PRO A 173 16.00 -16.78 -9.04
N GLY A 174 17.29 -16.49 -8.83
CA GLY A 174 18.08 -17.06 -7.73
C GLY A 174 17.52 -16.74 -6.34
N ALA A 175 16.83 -15.62 -6.18
CA ALA A 175 15.94 -15.34 -5.04
C ALA A 175 14.83 -14.36 -5.38
N VAL A 176 13.83 -14.29 -4.49
CA VAL A 176 12.74 -13.32 -4.57
C VAL A 176 12.77 -12.38 -3.38
N LEU A 177 12.82 -11.08 -3.64
CA LEU A 177 12.54 -10.03 -2.66
C LEU A 177 11.08 -9.60 -2.77
N VAL A 178 10.35 -9.65 -1.67
CA VAL A 178 8.96 -9.23 -1.59
C VAL A 178 8.84 -7.94 -0.77
N LEU A 179 8.48 -6.86 -1.44
CA LEU A 179 8.29 -5.53 -0.83
C LEU A 179 6.87 -5.39 -0.31
N MET A 180 6.75 -4.95 0.94
CA MET A 180 5.50 -4.83 1.68
C MET A 180 5.26 -3.37 2.06
N PRO A 181 4.03 -2.86 1.96
CA PRO A 181 3.76 -1.46 2.24
C PRO A 181 3.88 -1.14 3.74
N ASP A 182 3.65 -2.14 4.61
CA ASP A 182 3.71 -1.99 6.07
C ASP A 182 4.10 -3.30 6.79
N ALA A 183 4.42 -3.18 8.07
CA ALA A 183 4.89 -4.27 8.91
C ALA A 183 3.85 -5.38 9.17
N VAL A 184 2.55 -5.09 9.11
CA VAL A 184 1.50 -6.10 9.32
C VAL A 184 1.28 -6.92 8.06
N LEU A 185 1.22 -6.28 6.90
CA LEU A 185 1.18 -6.98 5.63
C LEU A 185 2.45 -7.80 5.40
N PHE A 186 3.59 -7.33 5.91
CA PHE A 186 4.81 -8.13 6.02
C PHE A 186 4.62 -9.41 6.84
N ARG A 187 4.15 -9.31 8.09
CA ARG A 187 3.92 -10.50 8.96
C ARG A 187 2.92 -11.47 8.33
N HIS A 188 1.84 -10.94 7.75
CA HIS A 188 0.82 -11.76 7.12
C HIS A 188 1.37 -12.52 5.91
N SER A 189 2.12 -11.83 5.05
CA SER A 189 2.63 -12.39 3.79
C SER A 189 3.76 -13.40 4.01
N ARG A 190 4.53 -13.28 5.10
CA ARG A 190 5.59 -14.25 5.45
C ARG A 190 5.08 -15.69 5.47
N ARG A 191 3.88 -15.94 6.00
CA ARG A 191 3.25 -17.27 6.00
C ARG A 191 2.81 -17.73 4.62
N MET A 192 2.38 -16.81 3.76
CA MET A 192 1.98 -17.16 2.39
C MET A 192 3.17 -17.60 1.54
N LEU A 193 4.36 -17.16 1.91
CA LEU A 193 5.60 -17.50 1.25
C LEU A 193 6.14 -18.85 1.74
N ASP A 194 5.55 -19.46 2.78
CA ASP A 194 5.99 -20.77 3.28
C ASP A 194 6.09 -21.82 2.17
N GLY A 195 7.21 -22.55 2.17
CA GLY A 195 7.59 -23.50 1.12
C GLY A 195 7.86 -22.90 -0.27
N PHE A 196 8.27 -21.63 -0.39
CA PHE A 196 8.70 -21.08 -1.68
C PHE A 196 9.95 -21.84 -2.20
N PRO A 197 10.03 -22.17 -3.50
CA PRO A 197 11.09 -23.01 -4.06
C PRO A 197 12.48 -22.37 -4.15
N VAL A 198 12.59 -21.07 -3.90
CA VAL A 198 13.87 -20.32 -3.88
C VAL A 198 13.93 -19.48 -2.61
N PRO A 199 15.13 -19.02 -2.17
CA PRO A 199 15.23 -18.09 -1.06
C PRO A 199 14.31 -16.88 -1.25
N VAL A 200 13.55 -16.56 -0.21
CA VAL A 200 12.65 -15.41 -0.18
C VAL A 200 13.05 -14.47 0.94
N PHE A 201 13.20 -13.20 0.58
CA PHE A 201 13.39 -12.10 1.50
C PHE A 201 12.14 -11.23 1.49
N LEU A 202 11.80 -10.68 2.65
CA LEU A 202 10.76 -9.67 2.79
C LEU A 202 11.39 -8.38 3.29
N ALA A 203 10.84 -7.24 2.88
CA ALA A 203 11.21 -5.94 3.42
C ALA A 203 9.98 -5.00 3.41
N VAL A 204 9.96 -4.04 4.33
CA VAL A 204 8.97 -2.96 4.32
C VAL A 204 9.47 -1.82 3.43
N GLU A 205 8.58 -1.22 2.63
CA GLU A 205 8.93 -0.18 1.65
C GLU A 205 9.60 1.04 2.29
N SER A 206 9.16 1.45 3.49
CA SER A 206 9.78 2.54 4.26
C SER A 206 11.21 2.25 4.67
N ASP A 207 11.48 1.01 5.05
CA ASP A 207 12.80 0.56 5.50
C ASP A 207 13.74 0.54 4.30
N VAL A 208 13.28 0.03 3.15
CA VAL A 208 14.05 0.06 1.89
C VAL A 208 14.28 1.49 1.41
N ALA A 209 13.29 2.37 1.51
CA ALA A 209 13.40 3.76 1.09
C ALA A 209 14.51 4.51 1.85
N SER A 210 14.66 4.22 3.14
CA SER A 210 15.63 4.85 4.04
C SER A 210 16.96 4.09 4.16
N ALA A 211 17.02 2.84 3.67
CA ALA A 211 18.17 1.95 3.85
C ALA A 211 19.48 2.49 3.24
N LYS A 212 20.56 2.11 3.90
CA LYS A 212 21.95 2.13 3.43
C LYS A 212 22.43 0.69 3.12
N PRO A 213 23.55 0.53 2.39
CA PRO A 213 24.07 -0.80 2.03
C PRO A 213 24.27 -1.78 3.19
N ASP A 214 24.61 -1.30 4.38
CA ASP A 214 24.91 -2.14 5.56
C ASP A 214 23.70 -2.32 6.50
N ASP A 215 22.56 -1.67 6.22
CA ASP A 215 21.39 -1.74 7.09
C ASP A 215 20.71 -3.12 7.01
N SER A 216 20.23 -3.60 8.15
CA SER A 216 19.53 -4.89 8.27
C SER A 216 18.04 -4.74 8.01
N VAL A 217 17.65 -4.59 6.74
CA VAL A 217 16.24 -4.39 6.33
C VAL A 217 15.62 -5.60 5.64
N TRP A 218 16.38 -6.68 5.44
CA TRP A 218 15.96 -7.85 4.65
C TRP A 218 15.67 -9.01 5.58
N THR A 219 14.43 -9.47 5.66
CA THR A 219 14.10 -10.60 6.54
C THR A 219 13.94 -11.87 5.72
N PRO A 220 14.80 -12.89 5.91
CA PRO A 220 14.60 -14.20 5.30
C PRO A 220 13.28 -14.79 5.78
N GLN A 221 12.50 -15.39 4.89
CA GLN A 221 11.20 -15.97 5.23
C GLN A 221 11.25 -16.94 6.43
N ALA A 222 12.32 -17.73 6.55
CA ALA A 222 12.49 -18.72 7.62
C ALA A 222 12.89 -18.12 8.98
N VAL A 223 13.40 -16.89 9.03
CA VAL A 223 14.01 -16.30 10.24
C VAL A 223 13.29 -15.00 10.62
N SER A 224 13.17 -14.70 11.92
CA SER A 224 12.55 -13.44 12.39
C SER A 224 13.49 -12.24 12.33
N ALA A 225 14.79 -12.46 12.50
CA ALA A 225 15.79 -11.41 12.42
C ALA A 225 15.97 -10.93 10.98
N ALA A 226 15.97 -9.60 10.81
CA ALA A 226 16.45 -8.99 9.58
C ALA A 226 17.97 -9.18 9.44
N VAL A 227 18.43 -9.30 8.21
CA VAL A 227 19.83 -9.42 7.84
C VAL A 227 20.24 -8.22 6.98
N GLY A 228 21.53 -7.90 7.03
CA GLY A 228 22.14 -6.91 6.13
C GLY A 228 22.06 -7.38 4.67
N LEU A 229 22.08 -6.43 3.74
CA LEU A 229 22.00 -6.74 2.31
C LEU A 229 23.14 -7.67 1.87
N ARG A 230 24.38 -7.45 2.28
CA ARG A 230 25.52 -8.33 1.93
C ARG A 230 25.27 -9.79 2.34
N GLN A 231 24.80 -10.00 3.56
CA GLN A 231 24.47 -11.33 4.07
C GLN A 231 23.27 -11.95 3.32
N ALA A 232 22.29 -11.15 2.90
CA ALA A 232 21.20 -11.63 2.05
C ALA A 232 21.74 -12.07 0.67
N LEU A 233 22.63 -11.28 0.07
CA LEU A 233 23.25 -11.61 -1.22
C LEU A 233 24.12 -12.87 -1.14
N GLU A 234 24.86 -13.09 -0.06
CA GLU A 234 25.68 -14.31 0.13
C GLU A 234 24.87 -15.61 0.10
N ARG A 235 23.56 -15.55 0.36
CA ARG A 235 22.64 -16.71 0.31
C ARG A 235 22.05 -16.96 -1.08
N LEU A 236 22.42 -16.15 -2.07
CA LEU A 236 21.96 -16.32 -3.44
C LEU A 236 22.81 -17.36 -4.14
N GLU A 237 22.17 -18.39 -4.67
CA GLU A 237 22.80 -19.36 -5.56
C GLU A 237 23.02 -18.74 -6.95
N PRO A 238 24.17 -19.01 -7.61
CA PRO A 238 24.34 -18.74 -9.03
C PRO A 238 23.29 -19.48 -9.87
N GLY A 239 22.74 -18.80 -10.86
CA GLY A 239 21.67 -19.35 -11.69
C GLY A 239 20.27 -18.91 -11.25
N GLY A 240 19.29 -19.21 -12.10
CA GLY A 240 17.94 -18.67 -12.03
C GLY A 240 17.51 -18.16 -13.39
N GLU A 241 16.38 -18.66 -13.88
CA GLU A 241 15.84 -18.25 -15.17
C GLU A 241 14.91 -17.06 -14.94
N LEU A 242 15.30 -15.90 -15.46
CA LEU A 242 14.43 -14.74 -15.46
C LEU A 242 13.29 -14.95 -16.46
N PRO A 243 12.02 -14.69 -16.07
CA PRO A 243 10.91 -14.75 -17.01
C PRO A 243 11.20 -13.92 -18.26
N VAL A 244 10.79 -14.40 -19.43
CA VAL A 244 10.86 -13.63 -20.67
C VAL A 244 9.49 -13.03 -20.95
N ASP A 245 9.38 -11.71 -20.83
CA ASP A 245 8.18 -10.99 -21.27
C ASP A 245 8.07 -11.10 -22.80
N ALA A 246 6.89 -11.48 -23.31
CA ALA A 246 6.64 -11.54 -24.74
C ALA A 246 6.92 -10.18 -25.41
N GLU A 247 7.68 -10.16 -26.49
CA GLU A 247 8.06 -8.92 -27.17
C GLU A 247 6.81 -8.13 -27.60
N PRO A 248 6.75 -6.79 -27.39
CA PRO A 248 5.64 -6.01 -27.90
C PRO A 248 5.55 -6.14 -29.43
N GLN A 249 4.41 -6.57 -29.94
CA GLN A 249 4.15 -6.61 -31.39
C GLN A 249 4.23 -5.21 -32.05
N ARG A 250 3.94 -4.16 -31.29
CA ARG A 250 4.00 -2.76 -31.73
C ARG A 250 4.66 -1.93 -30.63
N ALA A 251 5.65 -1.12 -31.03
CA ALA A 251 6.24 -0.10 -30.20
C ALA A 251 6.00 1.27 -30.86
N ALA A 252 5.54 2.24 -30.07
CA ALA A 252 5.31 3.60 -30.53
C ALA A 252 6.25 4.54 -29.77
N LEU A 253 6.69 5.59 -30.44
CA LEU A 253 7.46 6.66 -29.82
C LEU A 253 6.60 7.35 -28.76
N PRO A 254 7.12 7.61 -27.56
CA PRO A 254 6.41 8.38 -26.55
C PRO A 254 6.12 9.82 -27.01
N GLU A 255 4.90 10.30 -26.80
CA GLU A 255 4.51 11.72 -26.97
C GLU A 255 5.23 12.61 -25.95
N ASP A 256 5.44 13.89 -26.21
CA ASP A 256 6.04 14.79 -25.22
C ASP A 256 5.14 14.93 -23.96
N LEU A 257 5.71 14.79 -22.76
CA LEU A 257 4.97 14.97 -21.51
C LEU A 257 4.82 16.44 -21.14
N SER A 258 5.79 17.29 -21.52
CA SER A 258 5.76 18.74 -21.26
C SER A 258 4.64 19.43 -22.06
N ALA A 259 4.26 18.86 -23.20
CA ALA A 259 3.15 19.34 -24.04
C ALA A 259 1.77 19.13 -23.38
N ALA A 260 1.67 18.25 -22.37
CA ALA A 260 0.52 18.22 -21.48
C ALA A 260 0.62 19.43 -20.54
N GLY A 261 0.35 20.62 -21.08
CA GLY A 261 0.32 21.86 -20.30
C GLY A 261 -0.65 21.75 -19.11
N PRO A 262 -0.72 22.77 -18.25
CA PRO A 262 -1.58 22.78 -17.05
C PRO A 262 -3.10 22.78 -17.35
N GLY A 263 -3.50 22.39 -18.56
CA GLY A 263 -4.89 22.25 -18.98
C GLY A 263 -5.67 21.22 -18.17
N TRP A 264 -6.99 21.31 -18.29
CA TRP A 264 -8.00 20.60 -17.48
C TRP A 264 -8.01 19.06 -17.63
N HIS A 265 -7.15 18.48 -18.47
CA HIS A 265 -7.13 17.05 -18.77
C HIS A 265 -5.73 16.46 -18.60
N VAL A 266 -5.33 16.22 -17.35
CA VAL A 266 -4.16 15.40 -17.02
C VAL A 266 -4.42 13.95 -17.49
N PRO A 267 -3.57 13.31 -18.31
CA PRO A 267 -3.69 11.88 -18.64
C PRO A 267 -3.63 10.98 -17.40
N ASP A 268 -4.36 9.86 -17.41
CA ASP A 268 -4.42 8.94 -16.25
C ASP A 268 -3.06 8.40 -15.81
N CYS A 269 -2.13 8.19 -16.76
CA CYS A 269 -0.79 7.71 -16.43
C CYS A 269 0.03 8.75 -15.65
N LEU A 270 -0.26 10.05 -15.81
CA LEU A 270 0.46 11.13 -15.11
C LEU A 270 -0.09 11.43 -13.71
N LEU A 271 -1.22 10.84 -13.32
CA LEU A 271 -1.83 11.09 -12.01
C LEU A 271 -0.84 10.86 -10.84
N PRO A 272 -0.04 9.77 -10.79
CA PRO A 272 0.93 9.59 -9.72
C PRO A 272 2.05 10.66 -9.67
N ALA A 273 2.35 11.33 -10.78
CA ALA A 273 3.35 12.39 -10.82
C ALA A 273 2.78 13.74 -10.35
N VAL A 274 1.54 14.06 -10.74
CA VAL A 274 0.92 15.36 -10.40
C VAL A 274 0.41 15.45 -8.97
N LEU A 275 0.08 14.30 -8.35
CA LEU A 275 -0.45 14.27 -6.98
C LEU A 275 0.65 14.51 -5.94
N ARG A 276 0.36 15.42 -5.00
CA ARG A 276 1.20 15.70 -3.83
C ARG A 276 1.13 14.56 -2.81
N PRO A 277 2.09 14.45 -1.88
CA PRO A 277 2.07 13.40 -0.85
C PRO A 277 0.79 13.37 -0.01
N ALA A 278 0.24 14.54 0.35
CA ALA A 278 -1.00 14.63 1.11
C ALA A 278 -2.23 14.15 0.31
N GLU A 279 -2.27 14.42 -1.00
CA GLU A 279 -3.33 14.00 -1.91
C GLU A 279 -3.28 12.47 -2.14
N LYS A 280 -2.06 11.91 -2.29
CA LYS A 280 -1.83 10.45 -2.31
C LYS A 280 -2.30 9.78 -1.02
N ARG A 281 -1.94 10.35 0.14
CA ARG A 281 -2.42 9.84 1.43
C ARG A 281 -3.95 9.91 1.56
N ALA A 282 -4.56 11.01 1.12
CA ALA A 282 -6.01 11.16 1.16
C ALA A 282 -6.73 10.16 0.25
N ILE A 283 -6.23 9.92 -0.97
CA ILE A 283 -6.86 8.96 -1.89
C ILE A 283 -6.71 7.51 -1.38
N ASP A 284 -5.58 7.17 -0.74
CA ASP A 284 -5.38 5.88 -0.09
C ASP A 284 -6.37 5.69 1.07
N LEU A 285 -6.54 6.71 1.92
CA LEU A 285 -7.50 6.68 3.01
C LEU A 285 -8.96 6.60 2.53
N ILE A 286 -9.36 7.33 1.49
CA ILE A 286 -10.72 7.21 0.93
C ILE A 286 -10.92 5.83 0.28
N GLY A 287 -9.89 5.26 -0.34
CA GLY A 287 -9.93 3.90 -0.88
C GLY A 287 -10.08 2.85 0.21
N ASP A 288 -9.39 3.02 1.33
CA ASP A 288 -9.49 2.15 2.51
C ASP A 288 -10.80 2.32 3.27
N TRP A 289 -11.30 3.55 3.38
CA TRP A 289 -12.51 3.94 4.09
C TRP A 289 -13.51 4.62 3.14
N PRO A 290 -14.15 3.88 2.20
CA PRO A 290 -15.12 4.48 1.28
C PRO A 290 -16.31 5.07 2.03
N TRP A 291 -16.86 6.17 1.53
CA TRP A 291 -17.98 6.90 2.17
C TRP A 291 -17.58 7.58 3.49
N ILE A 292 -16.31 7.97 3.61
CA ILE A 292 -15.80 8.73 4.75
C ILE A 292 -16.30 10.19 4.70
N ALA A 293 -16.70 10.74 5.85
CA ALA A 293 -17.02 12.16 5.94
C ALA A 293 -15.72 12.99 5.91
N LEU A 294 -15.79 14.22 5.42
CA LEU A 294 -14.60 15.07 5.30
C LEU A 294 -13.91 15.32 6.66
N GLY A 295 -14.68 15.50 7.73
CA GLY A 295 -14.15 15.66 9.09
C GLY A 295 -13.43 14.40 9.60
N ASP A 296 -13.98 13.22 9.33
CA ASP A 296 -13.37 11.94 9.72
C ASP A 296 -12.04 11.72 8.98
N LEU A 297 -12.01 12.05 7.69
CA LEU A 297 -10.78 12.01 6.90
C LEU A 297 -9.71 12.96 7.47
N GLY A 298 -10.11 14.17 7.89
CA GLY A 298 -9.23 15.13 8.54
C GLY A 298 -8.59 14.58 9.82
N GLY A 299 -9.39 13.96 10.69
CA GLY A 299 -8.90 13.33 11.92
C GLY A 299 -7.94 12.15 11.65
N MET A 300 -8.25 11.27 10.68
CA MET A 300 -7.35 10.17 10.28
C MET A 300 -6.04 10.67 9.63
N MET A 301 -6.09 11.81 8.95
CA MET A 301 -4.90 12.47 8.39
C MET A 301 -4.10 13.24 9.44
N GLY A 302 -4.69 13.55 10.61
CA GLY A 302 -4.09 14.42 11.62
C GLY A 302 -4.03 15.88 11.18
N VAL A 303 -5.02 16.36 10.41
CA VAL A 303 -5.04 17.74 9.90
C VAL A 303 -6.39 18.43 10.15
N SER A 304 -6.40 19.77 10.14
CA SER A 304 -7.61 20.55 10.37
C SER A 304 -8.67 20.38 9.27
N PRO A 305 -9.96 20.66 9.55
CA PRO A 305 -11.03 20.63 8.54
C PRO A 305 -10.77 21.49 7.30
N GLN A 306 -10.17 22.67 7.49
CA GLN A 306 -9.78 23.55 6.39
C GLN A 306 -8.68 22.91 5.54
N ARG A 307 -7.68 22.30 6.19
CA ARG A 307 -6.57 21.66 5.48
C ARG A 307 -7.01 20.42 4.70
N VAL A 308 -7.87 19.57 5.26
CA VAL A 308 -8.40 18.41 4.51
C VAL A 308 -9.24 18.87 3.30
N SER A 309 -10.02 19.94 3.44
CA SER A 309 -10.74 20.54 2.30
C SER A 309 -9.80 20.98 1.18
N GLN A 310 -8.68 21.64 1.52
CA GLN A 310 -7.65 22.03 0.56
C GLN A 310 -6.96 20.83 -0.12
N VAL A 311 -6.81 19.70 0.58
CA VAL A 311 -6.22 18.48 0.01
C VAL A 311 -7.21 17.75 -0.91
N VAL A 312 -8.51 17.75 -0.56
CA VAL A 312 -9.55 17.06 -1.32
C VAL A 312 -9.96 17.83 -2.57
N ALA A 313 -9.94 19.16 -2.55
CA ALA A 313 -10.37 19.97 -3.71
C ALA A 313 -9.62 19.64 -5.02
N PRO A 314 -8.27 19.50 -5.04
CA PRO A 314 -7.54 19.01 -6.21
C PRO A 314 -7.96 17.61 -6.67
N LEU A 315 -8.26 16.70 -5.73
CA LEU A 315 -8.73 15.35 -6.05
C LEU A 315 -10.10 15.38 -6.73
N GLU A 316 -11.01 16.24 -6.29
CA GLU A 316 -12.33 16.43 -6.92
C GLU A 316 -12.18 17.09 -8.31
N ALA A 317 -11.32 18.10 -8.43
CA ALA A 317 -11.02 18.76 -9.71
C ALA A 317 -10.44 17.77 -10.75
N LEU A 318 -9.57 16.85 -10.31
CA LEU A 318 -9.03 15.76 -11.14
C LEU A 318 -10.02 14.59 -11.32
N LYS A 319 -11.23 14.67 -10.77
CA LYS A 319 -12.25 13.61 -10.80
C LYS A 319 -11.73 12.30 -10.22
N LEU A 320 -10.96 12.36 -9.15
CA LEU A 320 -10.45 11.21 -8.39
C LEU A 320 -11.29 10.93 -7.14
N ALA A 321 -11.84 11.98 -6.54
CA ALA A 321 -12.84 11.88 -5.48
C ALA A 321 -14.16 12.49 -5.94
N VAL A 322 -15.27 12.05 -5.35
CA VAL A 322 -16.61 12.57 -5.59
C VAL A 322 -17.41 12.56 -4.29
N ARG A 323 -18.37 13.49 -4.17
CA ARG A 323 -19.42 13.49 -3.15
C ARG A 323 -20.77 13.30 -3.85
N PRO A 324 -21.26 12.06 -4.02
CA PRO A 324 -22.53 11.84 -4.66
C PRO A 324 -23.65 12.57 -3.91
N GLU A 325 -24.59 13.16 -4.64
CA GLU A 325 -25.77 13.78 -4.02
C GLU A 325 -26.53 12.75 -3.17
N GLY A 326 -27.03 13.14 -2.00
CA GLY A 326 -27.68 12.21 -1.06
C GLY A 326 -26.73 11.33 -0.22
N SER A 327 -25.41 11.43 -0.40
CA SER A 327 -24.43 10.75 0.46
C SER A 327 -24.14 11.48 1.80
N ASN A 328 -24.86 12.55 2.10
CA ASN A 328 -24.59 13.48 3.23
C ASN A 328 -23.15 14.05 3.19
N GLY A 329 -22.68 14.41 1.99
CA GLY A 329 -21.36 15.03 1.78
C GLY A 329 -20.18 14.07 1.97
N ARG A 330 -20.41 12.76 1.91
CA ARG A 330 -19.37 11.73 2.09
C ARG A 330 -18.57 11.54 0.81
N LEU A 331 -17.27 11.31 1.00
CA LEU A 331 -16.32 11.11 -0.08
C LEU A 331 -16.27 9.66 -0.50
N ALA A 332 -16.23 9.44 -1.81
CA ALA A 332 -15.92 8.15 -2.41
C ALA A 332 -14.93 8.34 -3.57
N LEU A 333 -14.21 7.26 -3.91
CA LEU A 333 -13.36 7.25 -5.10
C LEU A 333 -14.19 7.11 -6.36
N THR A 334 -13.79 7.82 -7.41
CA THR A 334 -14.33 7.62 -8.76
C THR A 334 -13.72 6.39 -9.43
N ASP A 335 -14.30 5.95 -10.55
CA ASP A 335 -13.72 4.89 -11.39
C ASP A 335 -12.32 5.21 -11.90
N ARG A 336 -12.04 6.50 -12.11
CA ARG A 336 -10.73 7.00 -12.52
C ARG A 336 -9.69 6.77 -11.42
N ALA A 337 -10.01 7.15 -10.19
CA ALA A 337 -9.16 6.88 -9.03
C ALA A 337 -8.97 5.38 -8.77
N LEU A 338 -10.04 4.58 -8.85
CA LEU A 338 -9.94 3.13 -8.69
C LEU A 338 -9.06 2.50 -9.77
N THR A 339 -9.09 3.02 -11.00
CA THR A 339 -8.20 2.59 -12.09
C THR A 339 -6.75 2.94 -11.79
N MET A 340 -6.48 4.17 -11.35
CA MET A 340 -5.15 4.63 -10.96
C MET A 340 -4.57 3.77 -9.84
N LEU A 341 -5.29 3.60 -8.72
CA LEU A 341 -4.85 2.78 -7.59
C LEU A 341 -4.63 1.33 -7.99
N ALA A 342 -5.54 0.76 -8.78
CA ALA A 342 -5.39 -0.62 -9.25
C ALA A 342 -4.14 -0.81 -10.11
N ARG A 343 -3.81 0.14 -10.99
CA ARG A 343 -2.61 0.09 -11.83
C ARG A 343 -1.32 0.29 -11.00
N ARG A 344 -1.33 1.26 -10.08
CA ARG A 344 -0.23 1.51 -9.12
C ARG A 344 0.09 0.25 -8.30
N ASP A 345 -0.94 -0.44 -7.83
CA ASP A 345 -0.83 -1.60 -6.94
C ASP A 345 -0.85 -2.94 -7.68
N ARG A 346 -0.80 -2.93 -9.02
CA ARG A 346 -0.84 -4.11 -9.91
C ARG A 346 -1.98 -5.08 -9.60
N THR A 347 -3.15 -4.54 -9.37
CA THR A 347 -4.40 -5.29 -9.24
C THR A 347 -5.28 -5.15 -10.47
N SER A 348 -6.37 -5.93 -10.52
CA SER A 348 -7.32 -5.86 -11.61
C SER A 348 -8.21 -4.63 -11.50
N VAL A 349 -8.17 -3.75 -12.51
CA VAL A 349 -9.04 -2.57 -12.64
C VAL A 349 -10.51 -2.98 -12.61
N SER A 350 -10.90 -4.05 -13.31
CA SER A 350 -12.30 -4.50 -13.34
C SER A 350 -12.76 -4.99 -11.97
N MET A 351 -11.90 -5.69 -11.23
CA MET A 351 -12.21 -6.12 -9.86
C MET A 351 -12.33 -4.94 -8.89
N ALA A 352 -11.43 -3.95 -8.99
CA ALA A 352 -11.48 -2.74 -8.16
C ALA A 352 -12.79 -1.97 -8.39
N ARG A 353 -13.13 -1.68 -9.66
CA ARG A 353 -14.39 -1.01 -10.03
C ARG A 353 -15.62 -1.81 -9.61
N GLY A 354 -15.67 -3.10 -9.94
CA GLY A 354 -16.81 -3.96 -9.60
C GLY A 354 -17.07 -4.11 -8.09
N ARG A 355 -16.09 -3.81 -7.25
CA ARG A 355 -16.25 -3.78 -5.78
C ARG A 355 -16.58 -2.39 -5.27
N TRP A 356 -15.82 -1.38 -5.67
CA TRP A 356 -15.76 -0.10 -4.97
C TRP A 356 -16.33 1.08 -5.74
N SER A 357 -16.71 0.91 -7.00
CA SER A 357 -17.22 2.03 -7.81
C SER A 357 -18.41 2.72 -7.14
N ALA A 358 -18.32 4.04 -7.05
CA ALA A 358 -19.40 4.92 -6.64
C ALA A 358 -20.28 5.37 -7.82
N ALA A 359 -19.98 4.95 -9.06
CA ALA A 359 -20.73 5.36 -10.24
C ALA A 359 -22.17 4.80 -10.19
N PRO A 360 -23.18 5.62 -10.56
CA PRO A 360 -24.56 5.17 -10.57
C PRO A 360 -24.79 4.08 -11.64
N LEU A 361 -25.68 3.12 -11.35
CA LEU A 361 -26.10 2.14 -12.36
C LEU A 361 -27.02 2.78 -13.41
N PHE A 362 -27.88 3.68 -12.96
CA PHE A 362 -28.83 4.45 -13.75
C PHE A 362 -28.59 5.94 -13.47
N PRO A 363 -27.94 6.68 -14.39
CA PRO A 363 -27.55 8.08 -14.15
C PRO A 363 -28.72 9.04 -13.86
N THR A 364 -29.93 8.70 -14.32
CA THR A 364 -31.15 9.51 -14.13
C THR A 364 -31.94 9.15 -12.88
N ALA A 365 -31.63 8.02 -12.23
CA ALA A 365 -32.34 7.61 -11.03
C ALA A 365 -31.72 8.26 -9.78
N PRO A 366 -32.52 8.49 -8.71
CA PRO A 366 -32.01 9.03 -7.46
C PRO A 366 -30.82 8.23 -6.92
N PHE A 367 -29.90 8.92 -6.27
CA PHE A 367 -28.78 8.27 -5.60
C PHE A 367 -29.30 7.48 -4.39
N HIS A 368 -29.11 6.16 -4.44
CA HIS A 368 -29.51 5.23 -3.39
C HIS A 368 -28.56 4.03 -3.44
N TRP A 369 -28.45 3.28 -2.33
CA TRP A 369 -27.51 2.15 -2.27
C TRP A 369 -27.80 1.07 -3.33
N THR A 370 -29.02 0.98 -3.85
CA THR A 370 -29.34 0.06 -4.96
C THR A 370 -28.81 0.54 -6.31
N ASN A 371 -28.64 1.87 -6.48
CA ASN A 371 -28.21 2.54 -7.70
C ASN A 371 -26.71 2.86 -7.70
N VAL A 372 -25.86 1.97 -7.17
CA VAL A 372 -24.39 2.12 -7.19
C VAL A 372 -23.78 0.84 -7.77
N SER A 373 -22.82 0.98 -8.67
CA SER A 373 -22.28 -0.16 -9.43
C SER A 373 -21.36 -1.08 -8.61
N GLY A 374 -20.58 -0.55 -7.66
CA GLY A 374 -19.69 -1.32 -6.81
C GLY A 374 -20.43 -2.17 -5.76
N ARG A 375 -20.23 -3.50 -5.76
CA ARG A 375 -20.92 -4.42 -4.83
C ARG A 375 -20.67 -4.10 -3.35
N GLN A 376 -19.42 -3.80 -2.98
CA GLN A 376 -19.06 -3.47 -1.61
C GLN A 376 -19.50 -2.06 -1.24
N SER A 377 -19.42 -1.11 -2.19
CA SER A 377 -19.97 0.23 -2.01
C SER A 377 -21.47 0.22 -1.69
N ARG A 378 -22.26 -0.61 -2.38
CA ARG A 378 -23.68 -0.82 -2.04
C ARG A 378 -23.89 -1.35 -0.63
N GLN A 379 -23.08 -2.34 -0.22
CA GLN A 379 -23.18 -2.94 1.12
C GLN A 379 -22.84 -1.93 2.22
N LEU A 380 -21.83 -1.08 2.02
CA LEU A 380 -21.47 0.00 2.94
C LEU A 380 -22.57 1.05 3.01
N LEU A 381 -23.11 1.50 1.88
CA LEU A 381 -24.23 2.46 1.86
C LEU A 381 -25.50 1.91 2.52
N ARG A 382 -25.80 0.62 2.37
CA ARG A 382 -26.91 -0.03 3.08
C ARG A 382 -26.74 0.02 4.61
N ASN A 383 -25.51 0.08 5.09
CA ASN A 383 -25.14 0.17 6.50
C ASN A 383 -24.40 1.49 6.79
N LEU A 384 -24.82 2.59 6.16
CA LEU A 384 -24.05 3.84 6.17
C LEU A 384 -23.83 4.39 7.57
N GLU A 385 -24.84 4.34 8.43
CA GLU A 385 -24.73 4.80 9.82
C GLU A 385 -23.71 4.00 10.63
N HIS A 386 -23.65 2.67 10.44
CA HIS A 386 -22.63 1.83 11.07
C HIS A 386 -21.24 2.19 10.57
N THR A 387 -21.09 2.30 9.26
CA THR A 387 -19.84 2.67 8.61
C THR A 387 -19.36 4.04 9.08
N ALA A 388 -20.28 5.01 9.19
CA ALA A 388 -20.02 6.34 9.69
C ALA A 388 -19.55 6.34 11.15
N ALA A 389 -20.16 5.53 12.01
CA ALA A 389 -19.78 5.45 13.41
C ALA A 389 -18.37 4.86 13.59
N VAL A 390 -18.02 3.83 12.80
CA VAL A 390 -16.65 3.28 12.75
C VAL A 390 -15.65 4.35 12.29
N HIS A 391 -15.95 5.11 11.24
CA HIS A 391 -15.07 6.19 10.76
C HIS A 391 -14.88 7.29 11.82
N ALA A 392 -15.95 7.74 12.45
CA ALA A 392 -15.92 8.75 13.50
C ALA A 392 -15.10 8.28 14.72
N PHE A 393 -15.27 7.02 15.14
CA PHE A 393 -14.48 6.42 16.21
C PHE A 393 -12.97 6.45 15.90
N LEU A 394 -12.58 6.00 14.72
CA LEU A 394 -11.16 5.93 14.32
C LEU A 394 -10.55 7.33 14.12
N SER A 395 -11.34 8.29 13.61
CA SER A 395 -10.96 9.70 13.52
C SER A 395 -10.70 10.30 14.91
N ALA A 396 -11.63 10.11 15.84
CA ALA A 396 -11.49 10.55 17.23
C ALA A 396 -10.30 9.89 17.93
N MET A 397 -10.09 8.59 17.69
CA MET A 397 -8.95 7.85 18.23
C MET A 397 -7.62 8.39 17.70
N THR A 398 -7.51 8.67 16.40
CA THR A 398 -6.29 9.25 15.81
C THR A 398 -5.99 10.62 16.40
N THR A 399 -7.02 11.45 16.56
CA THR A 399 -6.90 12.78 17.16
C THR A 399 -6.45 12.69 18.62
N GLN A 400 -7.09 11.85 19.43
CA GLN A 400 -6.71 11.67 20.84
C GLN A 400 -5.33 11.04 21.00
N ALA A 401 -4.98 10.07 20.15
CA ALA A 401 -3.65 9.45 20.17
C ALA A 401 -2.57 10.52 20.00
N SER A 402 -2.72 11.40 18.99
CA SER A 402 -1.79 12.49 18.76
C SER A 402 -1.66 13.44 19.95
N LEU A 403 -2.77 13.75 20.65
CA LEU A 403 -2.76 14.61 21.84
C LEU A 403 -2.05 13.96 23.04
N LEU A 404 -2.08 12.63 23.11
CA LEU A 404 -1.42 11.82 24.15
C LEU A 404 -0.01 11.36 23.74
N GLU A 405 0.50 11.87 22.62
CA GLU A 405 1.80 11.51 22.03
C GLU A 405 1.90 10.03 21.63
N TRP A 406 0.77 9.39 21.36
CA TRP A 406 0.69 8.10 20.71
C TRP A 406 0.62 8.32 19.19
N GLN A 407 1.35 7.50 18.45
CA GLN A 407 1.31 7.44 17.00
C GLN A 407 0.35 6.35 16.56
N VAL A 408 -0.49 6.65 15.58
CA VAL A 408 -1.26 5.63 14.88
C VAL A 408 -0.37 5.04 13.80
N GLU A 409 0.27 3.91 14.10
CA GLU A 409 1.16 3.22 13.17
C GLU A 409 0.37 2.55 12.03
N GLN A 410 -0.84 2.09 12.33
CA GLN A 410 -1.68 1.40 11.35
C GLN A 410 -3.17 1.58 11.64
N LEU A 411 -3.95 1.70 10.55
CA LEU A 411 -5.40 1.57 10.52
C LEU A 411 -5.83 0.75 9.31
N ASP A 412 -6.47 -0.39 9.57
CA ASP A 412 -6.97 -1.31 8.57
C ASP A 412 -8.51 -1.30 8.52
N PRO A 413 -9.09 -1.15 7.32
CA PRO A 413 -10.53 -1.35 7.11
C PRO A 413 -10.91 -2.82 7.22
N PRO A 414 -12.22 -3.16 7.31
CA PRO A 414 -12.68 -4.53 7.60
C PRO A 414 -12.06 -5.62 6.70
N ARG A 415 -11.90 -5.30 5.40
CA ARG A 415 -11.33 -6.20 4.40
C ARG A 415 -9.85 -6.52 4.61
N ARG A 416 -9.08 -5.62 5.22
CA ARG A 416 -7.67 -5.84 5.60
C ARG A 416 -7.55 -6.33 7.03
N ALA A 417 -8.48 -5.96 7.91
CA ALA A 417 -8.49 -6.33 9.31
C ALA A 417 -8.89 -7.81 9.54
N SER A 418 -9.58 -8.44 8.59
CA SER A 418 -9.93 -9.87 8.67
C SER A 418 -8.72 -10.79 8.81
N ARG A 419 -8.82 -11.81 9.66
CA ARG A 419 -7.78 -12.83 9.86
C ARG A 419 -8.36 -14.22 9.64
N TYR A 420 -7.61 -15.08 8.96
CA TYR A 420 -8.01 -16.45 8.65
C TYR A 420 -7.07 -17.42 9.36
N PHE A 421 -7.63 -18.43 10.01
CA PHE A 421 -6.88 -19.40 10.81
C PHE A 421 -7.54 -20.77 10.80
N ARG A 422 -6.75 -21.83 11.02
CA ARG A 422 -7.28 -23.19 11.20
C ARG A 422 -7.67 -23.41 12.66
N HIS A 423 -8.82 -24.01 12.90
CA HIS A 423 -9.31 -24.39 14.23
C HIS A 423 -10.22 -25.63 14.13
N ARG A 424 -9.87 -26.71 14.85
CA ARG A 424 -10.57 -28.02 14.83
C ARG A 424 -10.90 -28.46 13.39
N GLU A 425 -9.86 -28.69 12.59
CA GLU A 425 -9.88 -29.12 11.17
C GLU A 425 -10.44 -28.11 10.15
N GLY A 426 -11.21 -27.11 10.57
CA GLY A 426 -11.80 -26.11 9.66
C GLY A 426 -10.97 -24.83 9.51
N MET A 427 -11.06 -24.19 8.34
CA MET A 427 -10.67 -22.79 8.18
C MET A 427 -11.75 -21.89 8.78
N ARG A 428 -11.35 -20.97 9.66
CA ARG A 428 -12.19 -19.99 10.34
C ARG A 428 -11.64 -18.59 10.07
N ALA A 429 -12.44 -17.58 10.40
CA ALA A 429 -12.02 -16.19 10.31
C ALA A 429 -12.60 -15.35 11.47
N VAL A 430 -11.86 -14.31 11.82
CA VAL A 430 -12.37 -13.13 12.53
C VAL A 430 -12.43 -11.99 11.51
N SER A 431 -13.51 -11.21 11.53
CA SER A 431 -13.78 -10.13 10.57
C SER A 431 -14.23 -8.87 11.31
N PRO A 432 -13.30 -8.22 12.02
CA PRO A 432 -13.58 -6.97 12.74
C PRO A 432 -13.98 -5.85 11.77
N ASP A 433 -14.65 -4.84 12.31
CA ASP A 433 -14.95 -3.59 11.60
C ASP A 433 -13.68 -2.75 11.36
N ALA A 434 -12.68 -2.86 12.22
CA ALA A 434 -11.37 -2.28 11.99
C ALA A 434 -10.27 -3.02 12.76
N PHE A 435 -9.03 -2.81 12.34
CA PHE A 435 -7.85 -3.13 13.14
C PHE A 435 -6.95 -1.91 13.20
N GLY A 436 -6.31 -1.66 14.34
CA GLY A 436 -5.36 -0.56 14.48
C GLY A 436 -4.18 -0.92 15.36
N VAL A 437 -3.11 -0.14 15.24
CA VAL A 437 -1.91 -0.23 16.09
C VAL A 437 -1.55 1.17 16.57
N LEU A 438 -1.54 1.35 17.89
CA LEU A 438 -1.04 2.55 18.54
C LEU A 438 0.37 2.30 19.05
N LYS A 439 1.27 3.29 18.92
CA LYS A 439 2.66 3.20 19.38
C LYS A 439 3.08 4.43 20.18
N LYS A 440 3.77 4.21 21.32
CA LYS A 440 4.46 5.25 22.09
C LYS A 440 5.79 4.70 22.59
N GLY A 441 6.90 5.22 22.06
CA GLY A 441 8.23 4.63 22.26
C GLY A 441 8.28 3.19 21.72
N ASP A 442 8.72 2.26 22.56
CA ASP A 442 8.77 0.83 22.26
C ASP A 442 7.45 0.10 22.55
N THR A 443 6.48 0.77 23.17
CA THR A 443 5.19 0.19 23.51
C THR A 443 4.28 0.23 22.30
N THR A 444 3.82 -0.95 21.87
CA THR A 444 2.82 -1.11 20.81
C THR A 444 1.54 -1.72 21.38
N TRP A 445 0.39 -1.16 21.01
CA TRP A 445 -0.92 -1.65 21.42
C TRP A 445 -1.80 -1.91 20.18
N PRO A 446 -1.82 -3.16 19.67
CA PRO A 446 -2.72 -3.55 18.60
C PRO A 446 -4.14 -3.79 19.13
N PHE A 447 -5.15 -3.44 18.34
CA PHE A 447 -6.54 -3.68 18.70
C PHE A 447 -7.43 -4.02 17.49
N PHE A 448 -8.45 -4.82 17.74
CA PHE A 448 -9.60 -5.02 16.87
C PHE A 448 -10.76 -4.13 17.34
N LEU A 449 -11.55 -3.61 16.40
CA LEU A 449 -12.78 -2.88 16.69
C LEU A 449 -13.98 -3.66 16.16
N GLU A 450 -14.99 -3.78 17.01
CA GLU A 450 -16.33 -4.27 16.71
C GLU A 450 -17.33 -3.19 17.12
N TRP A 451 -18.07 -2.64 16.17
CA TRP A 451 -19.11 -1.67 16.44
C TRP A 451 -20.47 -2.36 16.29
N GLU A 452 -21.17 -2.66 17.38
CA GLU A 452 -22.37 -3.50 17.32
C GLU A 452 -23.63 -2.73 17.69
N ARG A 453 -24.55 -2.59 16.72
CA ARG A 453 -25.82 -1.85 16.88
C ARG A 453 -27.03 -2.74 17.10
N ARG A 454 -26.94 -4.03 16.77
CA ARG A 454 -28.08 -4.95 16.67
C ARG A 454 -28.00 -6.14 17.61
N ALA A 455 -26.85 -6.42 18.22
CA ALA A 455 -26.72 -7.51 19.17
C ALA A 455 -27.32 -7.12 20.53
N VAL A 456 -28.65 -7.19 20.62
CA VAL A 456 -29.40 -7.00 21.86
C VAL A 456 -29.78 -8.33 22.53
N ARG A 457 -29.71 -9.46 21.81
CA ARG A 457 -30.09 -10.78 22.32
C ARG A 457 -28.85 -11.58 22.74
N PRO A 458 -28.90 -12.35 23.84
CA PRO A 458 -27.77 -13.19 24.27
C PRO A 458 -27.22 -14.10 23.17
N SER A 459 -28.08 -14.72 22.36
CA SER A 459 -27.65 -15.58 21.26
C SER A 459 -26.87 -14.85 20.16
N THR A 460 -27.25 -13.60 19.84
CA THR A 460 -26.51 -12.80 18.86
C THR A 460 -25.20 -12.27 19.43
N MET A 461 -25.17 -11.91 20.72
CA MET A 461 -23.94 -11.52 21.42
C MET A 461 -22.93 -12.69 21.49
N SER A 462 -23.37 -13.89 21.87
CA SER A 462 -22.52 -15.10 21.88
C SER A 462 -22.00 -15.43 20.47
N ALA A 463 -22.85 -15.33 19.45
CA ALA A 463 -22.44 -15.53 18.06
C ALA A 463 -21.36 -14.53 17.60
N ARG A 464 -21.40 -13.28 18.08
CA ARG A 464 -20.37 -12.26 17.81
C ARG A 464 -19.05 -12.54 18.53
N LEU A 465 -19.09 -13.05 19.75
CA LEU A 465 -17.90 -13.37 20.54
C LEU A 465 -17.22 -14.68 20.09
N ALA A 466 -17.99 -15.66 19.61
CA ALA A 466 -17.50 -17.00 19.27
C ALA A 466 -16.29 -17.04 18.30
N PRO A 467 -16.20 -16.22 17.22
CA PRO A 467 -15.00 -16.14 16.39
C PRO A 467 -13.75 -15.76 17.18
N TYR A 468 -13.85 -14.82 18.12
CA TYR A 468 -12.73 -14.39 18.95
C TYR A 468 -12.32 -15.46 19.94
N LEU A 469 -13.26 -16.14 20.61
CA LEU A 469 -12.94 -17.26 21.49
C LEU A 469 -12.14 -18.35 20.76
N ARG A 470 -12.53 -18.69 19.54
CA ARG A 470 -11.78 -19.63 18.68
C ARG A 470 -10.42 -19.10 18.22
N TYR A 471 -10.31 -17.81 17.96
CA TYR A 471 -9.05 -17.21 17.52
C TYR A 471 -8.04 -17.16 18.67
N TYR A 472 -8.49 -16.73 19.85
CA TYR A 472 -7.68 -16.58 21.05
C TYR A 472 -7.44 -17.87 21.82
N SER A 473 -8.13 -18.98 21.48
CA SER A 473 -7.77 -20.33 21.93
C SER A 473 -6.53 -20.90 21.24
N SER A 474 -5.95 -20.18 20.29
CA SER A 474 -4.72 -20.55 19.56
C SER A 474 -3.61 -19.52 19.76
N HIS A 475 -2.38 -19.83 19.31
CA HIS A 475 -1.26 -18.88 19.30
C HIS A 475 -1.36 -17.80 18.20
N ARG A 476 -2.36 -17.89 17.32
CA ARG A 476 -2.49 -17.03 16.13
C ARG A 476 -2.55 -15.54 16.40
N PRO A 477 -3.20 -15.02 17.45
CA PRO A 477 -3.18 -13.59 17.72
C PRO A 477 -1.76 -13.06 17.90
N THR A 478 -0.90 -13.80 18.60
CA THR A 478 0.51 -13.41 18.79
C THR A 478 1.31 -13.59 17.51
N ASP A 479 1.14 -14.70 16.79
CA ASP A 479 1.85 -14.92 15.52
C ASP A 479 1.56 -13.83 14.48
N ASP A 480 0.30 -13.41 14.39
CA ASP A 480 -0.17 -12.47 13.36
C ASP A 480 0.25 -11.02 13.69
N HIS A 481 0.37 -10.68 14.98
CA HIS A 481 0.49 -9.29 15.43
C HIS A 481 1.72 -8.99 16.29
N GLY A 482 2.50 -9.99 16.69
CA GLY A 482 3.62 -9.88 17.64
C GLY A 482 3.18 -9.86 19.10
N THR A 483 2.02 -9.26 19.40
CA THR A 483 1.36 -9.26 20.71
C THR A 483 -0.13 -9.57 20.54
N ARG A 484 -0.81 -10.04 21.59
CA ARG A 484 -2.25 -10.35 21.53
C ARG A 484 -3.03 -9.03 21.41
N PRO A 485 -3.79 -8.78 20.31
CA PRO A 485 -4.54 -7.55 20.19
C PRO A 485 -5.64 -7.43 21.26
N GLY A 486 -5.95 -6.21 21.68
CA GLY A 486 -7.20 -5.92 22.39
C GLY A 486 -8.40 -6.14 21.46
N VAL A 487 -9.56 -6.52 22.00
CA VAL A 487 -10.83 -6.51 21.27
C VAL A 487 -11.71 -5.42 21.87
N LEU A 488 -11.95 -4.37 21.10
CA LEU A 488 -12.78 -3.23 21.48
C LEU A 488 -14.18 -3.45 20.93
N VAL A 489 -15.17 -3.53 21.81
CA VAL A 489 -16.58 -3.68 21.44
C VAL A 489 -17.31 -2.41 21.86
N VAL A 490 -17.91 -1.71 20.91
CA VAL A 490 -18.76 -0.55 21.18
C VAL A 490 -20.20 -0.92 20.88
N LEU A 491 -21.05 -0.88 21.90
CA LEU A 491 -22.49 -1.16 21.81
C LEU A 491 -23.30 0.13 21.74
N ASP A 492 -24.58 0.04 21.39
CA ASP A 492 -25.43 1.23 21.24
C ASP A 492 -25.70 1.91 22.59
N ASP A 493 -25.93 1.12 23.65
CA ASP A 493 -26.30 1.59 25.00
C ASP A 493 -25.62 0.82 26.15
N ASP A 494 -25.73 1.37 27.37
CA ASP A 494 -25.11 0.86 28.60
C ASP A 494 -25.74 -0.46 29.09
N ILE A 495 -27.03 -0.69 28.80
CA ILE A 495 -27.73 -1.94 29.17
C ILE A 495 -27.16 -3.09 28.33
N ALA A 496 -27.02 -2.88 27.01
CA ALA A 496 -26.40 -3.83 26.11
C ALA A 496 -24.94 -4.12 26.52
N GLN A 497 -24.17 -3.09 26.89
CA GLN A 497 -22.81 -3.25 27.43
C GLN A 497 -22.79 -4.18 28.65
N THR A 498 -23.64 -3.91 29.64
CA THR A 498 -23.72 -4.69 30.87
C THR A 498 -24.06 -6.15 30.59
N HIS A 499 -25.05 -6.40 29.73
CA HIS A 499 -25.41 -7.76 29.31
C HIS A 499 -24.29 -8.47 28.56
N PHE A 500 -23.61 -7.77 27.64
CA PHE A 500 -22.51 -8.34 26.86
C PHE A 500 -21.33 -8.70 27.76
N LEU A 501 -20.97 -7.86 28.74
CA LEU A 501 -19.90 -8.14 29.70
C LEU A 501 -20.16 -9.40 30.53
N ARG A 502 -21.39 -9.56 31.04
CA ARG A 502 -21.79 -10.77 31.78
C ARG A 502 -21.69 -12.02 30.91
N LEU A 503 -22.28 -11.98 29.72
CA LEU A 503 -22.24 -13.08 28.76
C LEU A 503 -20.81 -13.43 28.35
N ALA A 504 -19.98 -12.41 28.08
CA ALA A 504 -18.60 -12.62 27.69
C ALA A 504 -17.80 -13.31 28.80
N ARG A 505 -18.00 -12.92 30.06
CA ARG A 505 -17.39 -13.59 31.22
C ARG A 505 -17.78 -15.07 31.27
N GLU A 506 -19.06 -15.37 31.15
CA GLU A 506 -19.59 -16.75 31.19
C GLU A 506 -19.01 -17.60 30.06
N GLU A 507 -19.02 -17.10 28.82
CA GLU A 507 -18.48 -17.81 27.65
C GLU A 507 -16.96 -18.01 27.71
N MET A 508 -16.21 -17.00 28.20
CA MET A 508 -14.76 -17.09 28.38
C MET A 508 -14.40 -18.12 29.45
N GLN A 509 -15.14 -18.17 30.56
CA GLN A 509 -14.96 -19.18 31.60
C GLN A 509 -15.31 -20.58 31.09
N ALA A 510 -16.45 -20.73 30.41
CA ALA A 510 -16.90 -22.01 29.87
C ALA A 510 -15.91 -22.62 28.86
N GLN A 511 -15.23 -21.78 28.08
CA GLN A 511 -14.25 -22.25 27.09
C GLN A 511 -12.81 -22.27 27.62
N GLY A 512 -12.55 -21.74 28.82
CA GLY A 512 -11.20 -21.59 29.35
C GLY A 512 -10.31 -20.68 28.51
N VAL A 513 -10.90 -19.67 27.84
CA VAL A 513 -10.18 -18.76 26.94
C VAL A 513 -10.26 -17.33 27.47
N ASN A 514 -9.10 -16.72 27.70
CA ASN A 514 -9.03 -15.30 28.04
C ASN A 514 -8.85 -14.42 26.79
N VAL A 515 -9.87 -13.65 26.42
CA VAL A 515 -9.83 -12.62 25.38
C VAL A 515 -9.58 -11.25 26.04
N PRO A 516 -8.55 -10.48 25.63
CA PRO A 516 -8.32 -9.10 26.09
C PRO A 516 -9.43 -8.14 25.64
N LEU A 517 -10.61 -8.28 26.24
CA LEU A 517 -11.86 -7.67 25.80
C LEU A 517 -12.16 -6.38 26.58
N TRP A 518 -12.42 -5.31 25.84
CA TRP A 518 -12.85 -4.02 26.36
C TRP A 518 -14.17 -3.66 25.72
N VAL A 519 -15.16 -3.35 26.55
CA VAL A 519 -16.51 -3.07 26.09
C VAL A 519 -16.88 -1.67 26.55
N SER A 520 -17.46 -0.89 25.64
CA SER A 520 -18.04 0.42 25.90
C SER A 520 -19.40 0.54 25.22
N HIS A 521 -20.08 1.65 25.45
CA HIS A 521 -21.27 2.04 24.71
C HIS A 521 -21.04 3.40 24.03
N ARG A 522 -21.80 3.65 22.96
CA ARG A 522 -21.64 4.80 22.08
C ARG A 522 -21.56 6.13 22.83
N ALA A 523 -22.54 6.41 23.68
CA ALA A 523 -22.58 7.69 24.40
C ALA A 523 -21.38 7.92 25.34
N ALA A 524 -20.82 6.87 25.95
CA ALA A 524 -19.61 7.00 26.77
C ALA A 524 -18.38 7.31 25.92
N VAL A 525 -18.22 6.61 24.78
CA VAL A 525 -17.13 6.85 23.84
C VAL A 525 -17.22 8.24 23.22
N GLU A 526 -18.42 8.71 22.84
CA GLU A 526 -18.60 10.06 22.29
C GLU A 526 -18.28 11.15 23.33
N LYS A 527 -18.62 10.92 24.61
CA LYS A 527 -18.39 11.90 25.69
C LYS A 527 -16.95 11.94 26.18
N LEU A 528 -16.34 10.78 26.42
CA LEU A 528 -15.02 10.66 27.05
C LEU A 528 -13.90 10.44 26.02
N GLY A 529 -14.29 10.08 24.79
CA GLY A 529 -13.42 9.72 23.70
C GLY A 529 -12.93 8.26 23.76
N PRO A 530 -12.48 7.72 22.62
CA PRO A 530 -12.02 6.34 22.50
C PRO A 530 -10.80 5.98 23.35
N LEU A 531 -9.92 6.92 23.71
CA LEU A 531 -8.79 6.66 24.62
C LEU A 531 -9.06 7.12 26.05
N GLY A 532 -10.26 7.62 26.33
CA GLY A 532 -10.67 8.04 27.68
C GLY A 532 -11.09 6.86 28.57
N ARG A 533 -11.57 7.19 29.78
CA ARG A 533 -12.10 6.22 30.75
C ARG A 533 -13.53 5.76 30.40
N ALA A 534 -13.72 5.28 29.17
CA ALA A 534 -15.02 4.84 28.64
C ALA A 534 -15.22 3.32 28.71
N TRP A 535 -14.20 2.56 29.08
CA TRP A 535 -14.16 1.11 28.82
C TRP A 535 -14.29 0.31 30.10
N ARG A 536 -14.97 -0.84 30.01
CA ARG A 536 -15.07 -1.83 31.10
C ARG A 536 -14.62 -3.18 30.59
N THR A 537 -14.24 -4.07 31.49
CA THR A 537 -13.76 -5.42 31.14
C THR A 537 -14.63 -6.49 31.78
N PRO A 538 -14.64 -7.73 31.25
CA PRO A 538 -15.35 -8.82 31.92
C PRO A 538 -14.85 -9.10 33.34
N ALA A 539 -13.62 -8.72 33.71
CA ALA A 539 -13.10 -8.88 35.06
C ALA A 539 -13.61 -7.78 36.02
N ASP A 540 -13.87 -6.58 35.50
CA ASP A 540 -14.30 -5.40 36.26
C ASP A 540 -15.39 -4.65 35.48
N PRO A 541 -16.65 -5.09 35.58
CA PRO A 541 -17.76 -4.57 34.78
C PRO A 541 -18.36 -3.28 35.35
N GLU A 542 -17.95 -2.87 36.56
CA GLU A 542 -18.48 -1.71 37.26
C GLU A 542 -17.56 -0.48 37.13
N SER A 543 -16.25 -0.67 36.94
CA SER A 543 -15.30 0.44 36.94
C SER A 543 -14.84 0.80 35.54
N PRO A 544 -15.11 2.04 35.04
CA PRO A 544 -14.54 2.52 33.79
C PRO A 544 -13.02 2.74 33.88
N GLN A 545 -12.32 2.24 32.88
CA GLN A 545 -10.87 2.17 32.75
C GLN A 545 -10.42 2.84 31.43
N SER A 546 -9.16 3.30 31.41
CA SER A 546 -8.46 3.75 30.19
C SER A 546 -7.95 2.53 29.41
N LEU A 547 -7.91 2.61 28.08
CA LEU A 547 -7.30 1.57 27.24
C LEU A 547 -5.78 1.54 27.36
N LEU A 548 -5.18 2.72 27.53
CA LEU A 548 -3.74 2.90 27.54
C LEU A 548 -3.24 2.90 29.00
N PRO A 549 -2.11 2.23 29.25
CA PRO A 549 -1.51 2.11 30.59
C PRO A 549 -0.97 3.44 31.12
#